data_AF-A0AAE1U8C2-F1
#
_entry.id   AF-A0AAE1U8C2-F1
#
_cell.length_a   1.000
_cell.length_b   1.000
_cell.length_c   1.000
_cell.angle_alpha   90.00
_cell.angle_beta   90.00
_cell.angle_gamma   90.00
#
_symmetry.space_group_name_H-M   'P 1'
#
loop_
_entity.id
_entity.type
_entity.pdbx_description
1 polymer ?
#
loop_
_entity_poly.entity_id
_entity_poly.type
_entity_poly.pdbx_seq_one_letter_code
_entity_poly.pdbx_strand_id
1 'polypeptide(L)'
;MAGTRWLARLEAMNAILDQWEALQLHFEMAASNERSHTARVLNDAYKDPQNKLYMLYVRKVLKEVVRVNKMFQAENADITKLTEELLSMYRNLMQLVVEPRYLSKCTLESLLNFKYVDYLIPICAVQFGYDFSVAAAKAPLNNVQITYVKERCVKFVVDLLREVQLRLPDNINTLLMMKQLHSFTATSQCKEQIEDIASKYQFTFADMDQFESEWNALGFEQWPKSCLSNTISFWAEVKAGLAGSTGSRNFQCAATSVADH
;
A
#
# COMPACT_ATOMS: atom_id res chain seq x y z
N MET A 1 -11.73 11.82 11.79
CA MET A 1 -12.08 10.50 12.36
C MET A 1 -12.30 9.41 11.30
N ALA A 2 -11.54 9.39 10.19
CA ALA A 2 -11.71 8.39 9.12
C ALA A 2 -10.70 7.22 9.18
N GLY A 3 -9.58 7.40 9.90
CA GLY A 3 -8.44 6.47 9.89
C GLY A 3 -8.70 5.06 10.45
N THR A 4 -9.62 4.90 11.39
CA THR A 4 -9.92 3.60 12.05
C THR A 4 -11.00 2.76 11.33
N ARG A 5 -11.75 3.34 10.39
CA ARG A 5 -12.90 2.63 9.79
C ARG A 5 -12.51 1.48 8.87
N TRP A 6 -11.38 1.57 8.17
CA TRP A 6 -10.96 0.54 7.20
C TRP A 6 -10.30 -0.65 7.89
N LEU A 7 -9.54 -0.38 8.96
CA LEU A 7 -9.00 -1.41 9.85
C LEU A 7 -10.13 -2.23 10.47
N ALA A 8 -11.09 -1.54 11.09
CA ALA A 8 -12.26 -2.19 11.69
C ALA A 8 -13.09 -2.98 10.68
N ARG A 9 -13.15 -2.56 9.40
CA ARG A 9 -13.87 -3.29 8.35
C ARG A 9 -13.19 -4.60 7.97
N LEU A 10 -11.87 -4.63 7.84
CA LEU A 10 -11.16 -5.88 7.55
C LEU A 10 -11.24 -6.83 8.75
N GLU A 11 -11.10 -6.32 9.97
CA GLU A 11 -11.24 -7.11 11.20
C GLU A 11 -12.66 -7.69 11.33
N ALA A 12 -13.70 -6.89 11.11
CA ALA A 12 -15.07 -7.37 11.08
C ALA A 12 -15.29 -8.42 9.98
N MET A 13 -14.70 -8.22 8.79
CA MET A 13 -14.81 -9.17 7.69
C MET A 13 -14.12 -10.50 8.01
N ASN A 14 -12.96 -10.47 8.69
CA ASN A 14 -12.31 -11.67 9.18
C ASN A 14 -13.22 -12.40 10.18
N ALA A 15 -13.70 -11.70 11.20
CA ALA A 15 -14.60 -12.29 12.21
C ALA A 15 -15.85 -12.93 11.58
N ILE A 16 -16.50 -12.24 10.63
CA ILE A 16 -17.67 -12.75 9.91
C ILE A 16 -17.34 -14.01 9.11
N LEU A 17 -16.23 -14.01 8.37
CA LEU A 17 -15.87 -15.15 7.51
C LEU A 17 -15.40 -16.36 8.33
N ASP A 18 -14.67 -16.12 9.42
CA ASP A 18 -14.14 -17.16 10.30
C ASP A 18 -15.27 -17.82 11.11
N GLN A 19 -16.35 -17.09 11.40
CA GLN A 19 -17.52 -17.59 12.14
C GLN A 19 -18.75 -17.78 11.23
N TRP A 20 -18.57 -17.85 9.91
CA TRP A 20 -19.69 -17.81 8.95
C TRP A 20 -20.80 -18.81 9.27
N GLU A 21 -20.44 -20.07 9.54
CA GLU A 21 -21.40 -21.15 9.80
C GLU A 21 -22.11 -20.97 11.15
N ALA A 22 -21.37 -20.55 12.18
CA ALA A 22 -21.94 -20.26 13.50
C ALA A 22 -22.92 -19.07 13.44
N LEU A 23 -22.56 -18.00 12.71
CA LEU A 23 -23.41 -16.83 12.52
C LEU A 23 -24.65 -17.16 11.70
N GLN A 24 -24.52 -17.97 10.65
CA GLN A 24 -25.65 -18.46 9.86
C GLN A 24 -26.65 -19.22 10.75
N LEU A 25 -26.17 -20.18 11.56
CA LEU A 25 -27.02 -20.95 12.48
C LEU A 25 -27.67 -20.04 13.55
N HIS A 26 -26.89 -19.11 14.11
CA HIS A 26 -27.40 -18.16 15.10
C HIS A 26 -28.55 -17.31 14.54
N PHE A 27 -28.36 -16.71 13.37
CA PHE A 27 -29.40 -15.87 12.76
C PHE A 27 -30.58 -16.68 12.24
N GLU A 28 -30.40 -17.95 11.86
CA GLU A 28 -31.51 -18.85 11.54
C GLU A 28 -32.41 -19.12 12.75
N MET A 29 -31.82 -19.41 13.91
CA MET A 29 -32.56 -19.59 15.16
C MET A 29 -33.24 -18.29 15.60
N ALA A 30 -32.52 -17.16 15.55
CA ALA A 30 -33.07 -15.86 15.94
C ALA A 30 -34.20 -15.42 14.99
N ALA A 31 -34.07 -15.62 13.68
CA ALA A 31 -35.12 -15.30 12.71
C ALA A 31 -36.40 -16.12 12.89
N SER A 32 -36.27 -17.35 13.40
CA SER A 32 -37.38 -18.28 13.62
C SER A 32 -38.09 -18.05 14.95
N ASN A 33 -37.32 -17.70 15.99
CA ASN A 33 -37.82 -17.62 17.37
C ASN A 33 -38.08 -16.18 17.83
N GLU A 34 -37.45 -15.19 17.21
CA GLU A 34 -37.56 -13.78 17.59
C GLU A 34 -38.30 -13.00 16.49
N ARG A 35 -39.17 -12.05 16.86
CA ARG A 35 -39.81 -11.13 15.91
C ARG A 35 -38.84 -10.05 15.40
N SER A 36 -37.56 -10.38 15.23
CA SER A 36 -36.52 -9.46 14.79
C SER A 36 -36.48 -9.38 13.27
N HIS A 37 -36.72 -8.18 12.72
CA HIS A 37 -36.53 -7.91 11.30
C HIS A 37 -35.04 -8.03 10.92
N THR A 38 -34.14 -7.52 11.76
CA THR A 38 -32.70 -7.56 11.54
C THR A 38 -32.18 -8.99 11.47
N ALA A 39 -32.65 -9.88 12.36
CA ALA A 39 -32.25 -11.29 12.33
C ALA A 39 -32.66 -11.98 11.02
N ARG A 40 -33.86 -11.66 10.50
CA ARG A 40 -34.34 -12.18 9.20
C ARG A 40 -33.47 -11.70 8.03
N VAL A 41 -33.18 -10.40 7.97
CA VAL A 41 -32.31 -9.83 6.92
C VAL A 41 -30.92 -10.44 6.95
N LEU A 42 -30.34 -10.61 8.14
CA LEU A 42 -29.02 -11.23 8.28
C LEU A 42 -29.08 -12.71 7.90
N ASN A 43 -30.09 -13.45 8.37
CA ASN A 43 -30.28 -14.86 7.99
C ASN A 43 -30.33 -15.03 6.47
N ASP A 44 -31.12 -14.22 5.78
CA ASP A 44 -31.20 -14.23 4.30
C ASP A 44 -29.84 -13.93 3.66
N ALA A 45 -29.08 -12.96 4.21
CA ALA A 45 -27.75 -12.63 3.73
C ALA A 45 -26.73 -13.77 3.91
N TYR A 46 -26.76 -14.48 5.04
CA TYR A 46 -25.88 -15.64 5.31
C TYR A 46 -26.29 -16.89 4.53
N LYS A 47 -27.58 -17.04 4.19
CA LYS A 47 -28.10 -18.14 3.37
C LYS A 47 -27.71 -18.01 1.89
N ASP A 48 -27.45 -16.81 1.39
CA ASP A 48 -27.00 -16.60 0.01
C ASP A 48 -25.49 -16.89 -0.13
N PRO A 49 -25.08 -17.98 -0.81
CA PRO A 49 -23.67 -18.32 -0.99
C PRO A 49 -22.90 -17.26 -1.79
N GLN A 50 -23.58 -16.45 -2.61
CA GLN A 50 -22.97 -15.36 -3.38
C GLN A 50 -22.33 -14.32 -2.47
N ASN A 51 -22.93 -14.03 -1.32
CA ASN A 51 -22.40 -13.07 -0.35
C ASN A 51 -21.09 -13.58 0.26
N LYS A 52 -21.02 -14.87 0.62
CA LYS A 52 -19.79 -15.50 1.13
C LYS A 52 -18.66 -15.41 0.10
N LEU A 53 -18.94 -15.77 -1.15
CA LEU A 53 -17.97 -15.69 -2.25
C LEU A 53 -17.46 -14.27 -2.47
N TYR A 54 -18.36 -13.28 -2.50
CA TYR A 54 -18.00 -11.88 -2.63
C TYR A 54 -17.11 -11.42 -1.46
N MET A 55 -17.49 -11.73 -0.21
CA MET A 55 -16.71 -11.35 0.98
C MET A 55 -15.33 -12.00 1.02
N LEU A 56 -15.18 -13.26 0.59
CA LEU A 56 -13.88 -13.92 0.49
C LEU A 56 -12.93 -13.16 -0.45
N TYR A 57 -13.44 -12.71 -1.59
CA TYR A 57 -12.64 -11.93 -2.54
C TYR A 57 -12.32 -10.53 -2.01
N VAL A 58 -13.31 -9.82 -1.46
CA VAL A 58 -13.09 -8.48 -0.87
C VAL A 58 -12.07 -8.56 0.27
N ARG A 59 -12.13 -9.58 1.14
CA ARG A 59 -11.14 -9.83 2.20
C ARG A 59 -9.72 -9.92 1.62
N LYS A 60 -9.54 -10.71 0.55
CA LYS A 60 -8.24 -10.86 -0.12
C LYS A 60 -7.70 -9.50 -0.59
N VAL A 61 -8.54 -8.69 -1.25
CA VAL A 61 -8.14 -7.39 -1.80
C VAL A 61 -7.83 -6.38 -0.68
N LEU A 62 -8.65 -6.34 0.36
CA LEU A 62 -8.49 -5.37 1.46
C LEU A 62 -7.26 -5.60 2.33
N LYS A 63 -6.71 -6.82 2.38
CA LYS A 63 -5.48 -7.11 3.15
C LYS A 63 -4.34 -6.16 2.78
N GLU A 64 -4.13 -5.93 1.49
CA GLU A 64 -3.03 -5.09 1.02
C GLU A 64 -3.30 -3.60 1.27
N VAL A 65 -4.55 -3.17 1.09
CA VAL A 65 -4.98 -1.79 1.38
C VAL A 65 -4.79 -1.46 2.86
N VAL A 66 -5.20 -2.37 3.74
CA VAL A 66 -5.04 -2.21 5.19
C VAL A 66 -3.56 -2.25 5.58
N ARG A 67 -2.74 -3.10 4.96
CA ARG A 67 -1.28 -3.15 5.21
C ARG A 67 -0.65 -1.79 4.98
N VAL A 68 -0.84 -1.19 3.81
CA VAL A 68 -0.28 0.14 3.49
C VAL A 68 -0.85 1.21 4.40
N ASN A 69 -2.17 1.21 4.65
CA ASN A 69 -2.77 2.18 5.57
C ASN A 69 -2.20 2.10 6.99
N LYS A 70 -1.84 0.90 7.48
CA LYS A 70 -1.14 0.75 8.77
C LYS A 70 0.26 1.37 8.75
N MET A 71 0.97 1.33 7.61
CA MET A 71 2.29 1.96 7.48
C MET A 71 2.19 3.48 7.61
N PHE A 72 1.19 4.10 6.98
CA PHE A 72 0.92 5.54 7.13
C PHE A 72 0.47 5.95 8.54
N GLN A 73 -0.05 5.01 9.34
CA GLN A 73 -0.51 5.26 10.71
C GLN A 73 0.53 4.88 11.78
N ALA A 74 1.71 4.39 11.38
CA ALA A 74 2.76 4.03 12.31
C ALA A 74 3.36 5.28 12.97
N GLU A 75 3.66 5.22 14.28
CA GLU A 75 4.27 6.33 15.02
C GLU A 75 5.64 6.74 14.44
N ASN A 76 6.38 5.76 13.92
CA ASN A 76 7.69 5.95 13.29
C ASN A 76 7.64 5.57 11.81
N ALA A 77 6.65 6.08 11.07
CA ALA A 77 6.49 5.78 9.66
C ALA A 77 7.71 6.26 8.85
N ASP A 78 8.31 5.37 8.06
CA ASP A 78 9.44 5.70 7.19
C ASP A 78 8.95 6.40 5.92
N ILE A 79 8.90 7.74 5.97
CA ILE A 79 8.40 8.60 4.89
C ILE A 79 9.07 8.29 3.55
N THR A 80 10.34 7.88 3.56
CA THR A 80 11.10 7.56 2.34
C THR A 80 10.60 6.31 1.62
N LYS A 81 9.80 5.46 2.29
CA LYS A 81 9.20 4.24 1.74
C LYS A 81 7.70 4.34 1.50
N LEU A 82 6.99 5.21 2.22
CA LEU A 82 5.53 5.28 2.19
C LEU A 82 4.96 5.46 0.77
N THR A 83 5.58 6.33 -0.02
CA THR A 83 5.15 6.61 -1.39
C THR A 83 5.31 5.40 -2.31
N GLU A 84 6.44 4.71 -2.21
CA GLU A 84 6.69 3.50 -3.01
C GLU A 84 5.73 2.37 -2.64
N GLU A 85 5.46 2.20 -1.34
CA GLU A 85 4.50 1.22 -0.83
C GLU A 85 3.07 1.50 -1.30
N LEU A 86 2.67 2.78 -1.32
CA LEU A 86 1.37 3.21 -1.86
C LEU A 86 1.22 2.88 -3.34
N LEU A 87 2.23 3.18 -4.15
CA LEU A 87 2.20 2.92 -5.59
C LEU A 87 2.36 1.43 -5.92
N SER A 88 3.10 0.69 -5.10
CA SER A 88 3.22 -0.77 -5.19
C SER A 88 1.87 -1.43 -4.91
N MET A 89 1.16 -1.04 -3.84
CA MET A 89 -0.21 -1.48 -3.60
C MET A 89 -1.12 -1.12 -4.77
N TYR A 90 -1.07 0.11 -5.29
CA TYR A 90 -1.88 0.52 -6.44
C TYR A 90 -1.62 -0.37 -7.66
N ARG A 91 -0.35 -0.64 -7.98
CA ARG A 91 0.05 -1.59 -9.04
C ARG A 91 -0.49 -3.00 -8.78
N ASN A 92 -0.38 -3.50 -7.55
CA ASN A 92 -0.86 -4.83 -7.17
C ASN A 92 -2.38 -4.96 -7.36
N LEU A 93 -3.14 -3.90 -7.04
CA LEU A 93 -4.57 -3.84 -7.31
C LEU A 93 -4.87 -3.85 -8.81
N MET A 94 -4.10 -3.11 -9.61
CA MET A 94 -4.25 -3.10 -11.07
C MET A 94 -3.99 -4.48 -11.67
N GLN A 95 -2.97 -5.21 -11.20
CA GLN A 95 -2.66 -6.57 -11.68
C GLN A 95 -3.81 -7.58 -11.50
N LEU A 96 -4.76 -7.30 -10.61
CA LEU A 96 -5.94 -8.15 -10.43
C LEU A 96 -6.93 -8.06 -11.59
N VAL A 97 -6.95 -6.93 -12.32
CA VAL A 97 -7.99 -6.62 -13.32
C VAL A 97 -7.46 -6.05 -14.63
N VAL A 98 -6.17 -5.73 -14.74
CA VAL A 98 -5.53 -5.17 -15.94
C VAL A 98 -4.58 -6.19 -16.54
N GLU A 99 -4.49 -6.23 -17.86
CA GLU A 99 -3.65 -7.20 -18.54
C GLU A 99 -2.15 -6.97 -18.25
N PRO A 100 -1.39 -8.00 -17.82
CA PRO A 100 0.00 -7.84 -17.35
C PRO A 100 0.93 -7.19 -18.38
N ARG A 101 0.69 -7.41 -19.68
CA ARG A 101 1.51 -6.86 -20.78
C ARG A 101 1.51 -5.33 -20.84
N TYR A 102 0.46 -4.68 -20.34
CA TYR A 102 0.40 -3.21 -20.30
C TYR A 102 1.05 -2.65 -19.04
N LEU A 103 1.02 -3.40 -17.93
CA LEU A 103 1.63 -2.98 -16.66
C LEU A 103 3.15 -3.17 -16.63
N SER A 104 3.69 -4.16 -17.34
CA SER A 104 5.13 -4.46 -17.36
C SER A 104 6.00 -3.33 -17.92
N LYS A 105 5.41 -2.47 -18.75
CA LYS A 105 6.07 -1.31 -19.36
C LYS A 105 5.85 -0.01 -18.60
N CYS A 106 4.98 -0.01 -17.59
CA CYS A 106 4.66 1.19 -16.83
C CYS A 106 5.67 1.38 -15.70
N THR A 107 6.25 2.57 -15.58
CA THR A 107 7.00 3.00 -14.39
C THR A 107 6.04 3.35 -13.26
N LEU A 108 6.52 3.52 -12.03
CA LEU A 108 5.66 3.96 -10.91
C LEU A 108 5.02 5.34 -11.20
N GLU A 109 5.77 6.24 -11.82
CA GLU A 109 5.31 7.57 -12.21
C GLU A 109 4.21 7.51 -13.28
N SER A 110 4.35 6.61 -14.27
CA SER A 110 3.36 6.49 -15.35
C SER A 110 2.05 5.81 -14.91
N LEU A 111 2.04 5.10 -13.77
CA LEU A 111 0.83 4.44 -13.25
C LEU A 111 -0.29 5.43 -12.94
N LEU A 112 0.07 6.65 -12.52
CA LEU A 112 -0.87 7.68 -12.07
C LEU A 112 -1.81 8.14 -13.18
N ASN A 113 -1.30 8.18 -14.41
CA ASN A 113 -2.03 8.62 -15.60
C ASN A 113 -2.50 7.43 -16.45
N PHE A 114 -2.30 6.19 -15.98
CA PHE A 114 -2.62 5.00 -16.73
C PHE A 114 -4.14 4.80 -16.79
N LYS A 115 -4.70 4.82 -18.00
CA LYS A 115 -6.13 4.59 -18.28
C LYS A 115 -6.47 3.11 -18.21
N TYR A 116 -6.45 2.55 -17.01
CA TYR A 116 -6.61 1.09 -16.80
C TYR A 116 -7.92 0.51 -17.30
N VAL A 117 -8.98 1.32 -17.40
CA VAL A 117 -10.30 0.89 -17.89
C VAL A 117 -10.23 0.38 -19.33
N ASP A 118 -9.30 0.88 -20.14
CA ASP A 118 -9.13 0.50 -21.55
C ASP A 118 -8.42 -0.86 -21.71
N TYR A 119 -7.85 -1.40 -20.62
CA TYR A 119 -6.95 -2.56 -20.64
C TYR A 119 -7.37 -3.66 -19.65
N LEU A 120 -8.66 -3.70 -19.28
CA LEU A 120 -9.19 -4.69 -18.35
C LEU A 120 -9.12 -6.10 -18.95
N ILE A 121 -8.74 -7.08 -18.12
CA ILE A 121 -8.78 -8.49 -18.52
C ILE A 121 -10.23 -9.01 -18.58
N PRO A 122 -10.52 -9.95 -19.49
CA PRO A 122 -11.80 -10.65 -19.48
C PRO A 122 -12.04 -11.35 -18.15
N ILE A 123 -13.30 -11.37 -17.70
CA ILE A 123 -13.67 -11.93 -16.39
C ILE A 123 -13.27 -13.40 -16.20
N CYS A 124 -13.22 -14.17 -17.29
CA CYS A 124 -12.79 -15.57 -17.27
C CYS A 124 -11.29 -15.73 -16.98
N ALA A 125 -10.49 -14.69 -17.21
CA ALA A 125 -9.04 -14.67 -16.96
C ALA A 125 -8.67 -14.07 -15.59
N VAL A 126 -9.63 -13.48 -14.86
CA VAL A 126 -9.38 -12.90 -13.53
C VAL A 126 -9.11 -14.01 -12.50
N GLN A 127 -8.06 -13.84 -11.70
CA GLN A 127 -7.73 -14.74 -10.61
C GLN A 127 -8.40 -14.34 -9.29
N PHE A 128 -9.45 -15.07 -8.91
CA PHE A 128 -10.20 -14.82 -7.68
C PHE A 128 -9.54 -15.38 -6.41
N GLY A 129 -8.56 -16.28 -6.57
CA GLY A 129 -7.80 -16.88 -5.47
C GLY A 129 -8.36 -18.21 -4.96
N TYR A 130 -7.55 -18.92 -4.16
CA TYR A 130 -7.83 -20.29 -3.73
C TYR A 130 -9.13 -20.42 -2.94
N ASP A 131 -9.30 -19.63 -1.87
CA ASP A 131 -10.48 -19.69 -1.01
C ASP A 131 -11.79 -19.48 -1.79
N PHE A 132 -11.78 -18.52 -2.73
CA PHE A 132 -12.92 -18.26 -3.60
C PHE A 132 -13.24 -19.46 -4.47
N SER A 133 -12.22 -20.03 -5.13
CA SER A 133 -12.40 -21.18 -6.03
C SER A 133 -12.93 -22.41 -5.30
N VAL A 134 -12.38 -22.70 -4.10
CA VAL A 134 -12.85 -23.83 -3.27
C VAL A 134 -14.28 -23.61 -2.81
N ALA A 135 -14.62 -22.40 -2.35
CA ALA A 135 -15.97 -22.08 -1.91
C ALA A 135 -16.97 -22.11 -3.09
N ALA A 136 -16.58 -21.62 -4.26
CA ALA A 136 -17.44 -21.58 -5.45
C ALA A 136 -17.74 -23.00 -5.96
N ALA A 137 -16.77 -23.91 -5.91
CA ALA A 137 -16.95 -25.31 -6.28
C ALA A 137 -17.91 -26.08 -5.35
N LYS A 138 -18.02 -25.66 -4.09
CA LYS A 138 -18.93 -26.25 -3.09
C LYS A 138 -20.30 -25.58 -3.02
N ALA A 139 -20.42 -24.37 -3.57
CA ALA A 139 -21.65 -23.59 -3.49
C ALA A 139 -22.73 -24.17 -4.41
N PRO A 140 -24.01 -24.22 -4.00
CA PRO A 140 -25.12 -24.63 -4.84
C PRO A 140 -25.52 -23.52 -5.83
N LEU A 141 -24.56 -23.03 -6.62
CA LEU A 141 -24.72 -21.95 -7.57
C LEU A 141 -24.46 -22.44 -8.99
N ASN A 142 -25.24 -21.96 -9.95
CA ASN A 142 -24.99 -22.19 -11.36
C ASN A 142 -23.92 -21.22 -11.91
N ASN A 143 -23.45 -21.48 -13.14
CA ASN A 143 -22.41 -20.66 -13.77
C ASN A 143 -22.81 -19.19 -13.96
N VAL A 144 -24.09 -18.89 -14.15
CA VAL A 144 -24.59 -17.52 -14.30
C VAL A 144 -24.44 -16.76 -12.98
N GLN A 145 -24.84 -17.38 -11.87
CA GLN A 145 -24.69 -16.81 -10.53
C GLN A 145 -23.22 -16.62 -10.15
N ILE A 146 -22.36 -17.60 -10.44
CA ILE A 146 -20.92 -17.47 -10.19
C ILE A 146 -20.33 -16.33 -11.01
N THR A 147 -20.73 -16.19 -12.29
CA THR A 147 -20.28 -15.10 -13.15
C THR A 147 -20.73 -13.74 -12.60
N TYR A 148 -21.98 -13.62 -12.17
CA TYR A 148 -22.49 -12.41 -11.53
C TYR A 148 -21.69 -12.01 -10.28
N VAL A 149 -21.31 -12.96 -9.42
CA VAL A 149 -20.43 -12.68 -8.26
C VAL A 149 -19.07 -12.18 -8.72
N LYS A 150 -18.47 -12.84 -9.73
CA LYS A 150 -17.19 -12.43 -10.30
C LYS A 150 -17.24 -11.00 -10.85
N GLU A 151 -18.34 -10.59 -11.49
CA GLU A 151 -18.52 -9.24 -12.03
C GLU A 151 -18.53 -8.22 -10.91
N ARG A 152 -19.24 -8.50 -9.81
CA ARG A 152 -19.24 -7.66 -8.61
C ARG A 152 -17.86 -7.54 -7.99
N CYS A 153 -17.10 -8.64 -7.94
CA CYS A 153 -15.72 -8.66 -7.46
C CYS A 153 -14.81 -7.77 -8.31
N VAL A 154 -14.86 -7.89 -9.64
CA VAL A 154 -14.08 -7.03 -10.57
C VAL A 154 -14.49 -5.57 -10.42
N LYS A 155 -15.79 -5.29 -10.38
CA LYS A 155 -16.32 -3.94 -10.17
C LYS A 155 -15.79 -3.32 -8.87
N PHE A 156 -15.73 -4.09 -7.78
CA PHE A 156 -15.16 -3.61 -6.52
C PHE A 156 -13.70 -3.16 -6.68
N VAL A 157 -12.87 -3.92 -7.38
CA VAL A 157 -11.46 -3.54 -7.61
C VAL A 157 -11.37 -2.30 -8.53
N VAL A 158 -12.18 -2.24 -9.58
CA VAL A 158 -12.23 -1.08 -10.50
C VAL A 158 -12.64 0.20 -9.77
N ASP A 159 -13.65 0.13 -8.92
CA ASP A 159 -14.10 1.26 -8.11
C ASP A 159 -13.04 1.62 -7.05
N LEU A 160 -12.41 0.63 -6.40
CA LEU A 160 -11.30 0.87 -5.47
C LEU A 160 -10.11 1.57 -6.14
N LEU A 161 -9.72 1.12 -7.34
CA LEU A 161 -8.66 1.77 -8.13
C LEU A 161 -8.98 3.23 -8.41
N ARG A 162 -10.23 3.51 -8.81
CA ARG A 162 -10.68 4.90 -9.06
C ARG A 162 -10.56 5.74 -7.80
N GLU A 163 -11.06 5.22 -6.68
CA GLU A 163 -11.02 5.92 -5.40
C GLU A 163 -9.58 6.15 -4.90
N VAL A 164 -8.67 5.20 -5.12
CA VAL A 164 -7.24 5.39 -4.80
C VAL A 164 -6.66 6.49 -5.68
N GLN A 165 -6.85 6.41 -7.01
CA GLN A 165 -6.32 7.39 -7.96
C GLN A 165 -6.79 8.82 -7.66
N LEU A 166 -8.07 9.00 -7.31
CA LEU A 166 -8.66 10.30 -6.93
C LEU A 166 -8.06 10.92 -5.65
N ARG A 167 -7.38 10.11 -4.82
CA ARG A 167 -6.80 10.56 -3.55
C ARG A 167 -5.27 10.65 -3.59
N LEU A 168 -4.66 10.30 -4.71
CA LEU A 168 -3.23 10.51 -4.88
C LEU A 168 -2.96 12.01 -4.99
N PRO A 169 -1.97 12.55 -4.26
CA PRO A 169 -1.69 13.97 -4.29
C PRO A 169 -0.99 14.34 -5.61
N ASP A 170 -1.22 15.57 -6.10
CA ASP A 170 -0.65 16.04 -7.37
C ASP A 170 0.90 16.05 -7.36
N ASN A 171 1.49 16.24 -6.18
CA ASN A 171 2.94 16.25 -5.97
C ASN A 171 3.54 14.86 -5.68
N ILE A 172 2.83 13.78 -6.00
CA ILE A 172 3.29 12.40 -5.76
C ILE A 172 4.67 12.10 -6.39
N ASN A 173 5.02 12.71 -7.53
CA ASN A 173 6.35 12.58 -8.11
C ASN A 173 7.43 13.20 -7.21
N THR A 174 7.14 14.34 -6.58
CA THR A 174 7.99 14.93 -5.54
C THR A 174 8.08 14.04 -4.31
N LEU A 175 6.97 13.40 -3.89
CA LEU A 175 6.99 12.46 -2.76
C LEU A 175 7.78 11.17 -3.07
N LEU A 176 7.79 10.74 -4.33
CA LEU A 176 8.55 9.57 -4.78
C LEU A 176 10.06 9.79 -4.65
N MET A 177 10.51 11.03 -4.78
CA MET A 177 11.91 11.38 -4.66
C MET A 177 12.44 11.28 -3.23
N MET A 178 11.57 11.19 -2.22
CA MET A 178 12.00 11.03 -0.83
C MET A 178 12.73 9.71 -0.62
N LYS A 179 12.56 8.73 -1.52
CA LYS A 179 13.34 7.48 -1.55
C LYS A 179 14.84 7.71 -1.67
N GLN A 180 15.27 8.85 -2.23
CA GLN A 180 16.69 9.21 -2.34
C GLN A 180 17.31 9.45 -0.96
N LEU A 181 16.51 9.92 0.00
CA LEU A 181 16.91 10.14 1.38
C LEU A 181 16.88 8.85 2.22
N HIS A 182 16.40 7.73 1.67
CA HIS A 182 16.49 6.44 2.36
C HIS A 182 17.97 6.09 2.59
N SER A 183 18.32 5.59 3.77
CA SER A 183 19.69 5.25 4.17
C SER A 183 20.47 4.48 3.10
N PHE A 184 19.92 3.36 2.60
CA PHE A 184 20.54 2.56 1.53
C PHE A 184 20.80 3.35 0.24
N THR A 185 19.92 4.28 -0.14
CA THR A 185 20.07 5.08 -1.35
C THR A 185 21.10 6.17 -1.14
N ALA A 186 21.03 6.88 -0.01
CA ALA A 186 21.95 7.95 0.35
C ALA A 186 23.41 7.47 0.51
N THR A 187 23.62 6.22 0.93
CA THR A 187 24.95 5.59 1.04
C THR A 187 25.37 4.83 -0.22
N SER A 188 24.56 4.84 -1.28
CA SER A 188 24.92 4.17 -2.54
C SER A 188 26.01 4.94 -3.29
N GLN A 189 26.90 4.21 -3.97
CA GLN A 189 27.87 4.81 -4.90
C GLN A 189 27.23 5.20 -6.24
N CYS A 190 26.00 4.72 -6.52
CA CYS A 190 25.25 4.98 -7.74
C CYS A 190 23.99 5.81 -7.47
N LYS A 191 24.05 6.78 -6.55
CA LYS A 191 22.92 7.65 -6.18
C LYS A 191 22.75 8.83 -7.12
N GLU A 192 21.56 9.43 -7.11
CA GLU A 192 21.28 10.65 -7.87
C GLU A 192 22.12 11.84 -7.36
N GLN A 193 22.38 12.78 -8.26
CA GLN A 193 23.02 14.05 -7.97
C GLN A 193 22.15 14.86 -7.00
N ILE A 194 22.78 15.51 -6.03
CA ILE A 194 22.04 16.20 -4.97
C ILE A 194 21.36 17.47 -5.48
N GLU A 195 21.87 18.04 -6.58
CA GLU A 195 21.33 19.21 -7.27
C GLU A 195 19.95 18.91 -7.84
N ASP A 196 19.74 17.71 -8.37
CA ASP A 196 18.44 17.25 -8.88
C ASP A 196 17.42 17.12 -7.75
N ILE A 197 17.87 16.76 -6.55
CA ILE A 197 17.04 16.66 -5.34
C ILE A 197 16.76 18.07 -4.80
N ALA A 198 17.80 18.89 -4.62
CA ALA A 198 17.74 20.24 -4.07
C ALA A 198 16.86 21.16 -4.89
N SER A 199 17.01 21.15 -6.22
CA SER A 199 16.19 21.95 -7.12
C SER A 199 14.70 21.60 -7.05
N LYS A 200 14.36 20.31 -6.92
CA LYS A 200 12.97 19.84 -6.91
C LYS A 200 12.27 20.03 -5.58
N TYR A 201 13.00 19.95 -4.47
CA TYR A 201 12.48 20.30 -3.14
C TYR A 201 12.63 21.79 -2.81
N GLN A 202 13.21 22.58 -3.73
CA GLN A 202 13.46 24.01 -3.55
C GLN A 202 14.29 24.30 -2.29
N PHE A 203 15.22 23.40 -1.97
CA PHE A 203 16.11 23.63 -0.85
C PHE A 203 17.02 24.83 -1.16
N THR A 204 17.13 25.74 -0.20
CA THR A 204 18.01 26.90 -0.27
C THR A 204 19.21 26.65 0.63
N PHE A 205 20.32 26.24 0.03
CA PHE A 205 21.56 26.00 0.76
C PHE A 205 22.48 27.20 0.64
N ALA A 206 23.12 27.58 1.76
CA ALA A 206 24.11 28.66 1.78
C ALA A 206 25.38 28.32 0.99
N ASP A 207 25.74 27.03 0.96
CA ASP A 207 26.88 26.48 0.21
C ASP A 207 26.49 25.14 -0.43
N MET A 208 26.19 25.16 -1.73
CA MET A 208 25.80 23.98 -2.50
C MET A 208 26.98 23.02 -2.70
N ASP A 209 28.18 23.54 -2.90
CA ASP A 209 29.38 22.75 -3.21
C ASP A 209 29.81 21.94 -1.99
N GLN A 210 29.70 22.53 -0.80
CA GLN A 210 29.89 21.82 0.46
C GLN A 210 28.86 20.70 0.63
N PHE A 211 27.58 20.98 0.36
CA PHE A 211 26.53 19.98 0.49
C PHE A 211 26.70 18.81 -0.48
N GLU A 212 27.10 19.08 -1.73
CA GLU A 212 27.42 18.05 -2.72
C GLU A 212 28.60 17.18 -2.28
N SER A 213 29.66 17.80 -1.76
CA SER A 213 30.82 17.09 -1.22
C SER A 213 30.43 16.18 -0.05
N GLU A 214 29.61 16.67 0.88
CA GLU A 214 29.08 15.90 2.01
C GLU A 214 28.18 14.76 1.54
N TRP A 215 27.26 15.02 0.61
CA TRP A 215 26.38 14.01 0.03
C TRP A 215 27.17 12.87 -0.59
N ASN A 216 28.13 13.17 -1.47
CA ASN A 216 28.97 12.17 -2.13
C ASN A 216 29.80 11.38 -1.11
N ALA A 217 30.35 12.03 -0.08
CA ALA A 217 31.13 11.40 0.98
C ALA A 217 30.37 10.30 1.74
N LEU A 218 29.04 10.38 1.88
CA LEU A 218 28.23 9.36 2.56
C LEU A 218 28.42 7.94 1.98
N GLY A 219 28.70 7.82 0.68
CA GLY A 219 28.87 6.53 0.00
C GLY A 219 30.24 5.87 0.19
N PHE A 220 31.19 6.59 0.77
CA PHE A 220 32.54 6.10 1.05
C PHE A 220 32.75 5.71 2.52
N GLU A 221 31.81 6.05 3.39
CA GLU A 221 31.85 5.73 4.82
C GLU A 221 31.31 4.33 5.14
N GLN A 222 31.84 3.71 6.20
CA GLN A 222 31.32 2.44 6.70
C GLN A 222 30.25 2.67 7.76
N TRP A 223 28.99 2.42 7.37
CA TRP A 223 27.84 2.59 8.26
C TRP A 223 27.50 1.29 9.00
N PRO A 224 27.20 1.35 10.31
CA PRO A 224 26.68 0.20 11.03
C PRO A 224 25.38 -0.31 10.40
N LYS A 225 25.22 -1.63 10.28
CA LYS A 225 24.00 -2.25 9.72
C LYS A 225 22.72 -1.81 10.44
N SER A 226 22.82 -1.58 11.76
CA SER A 226 21.72 -1.07 12.59
C SER A 226 21.25 0.32 12.13
N CYS A 227 22.17 1.19 11.72
CA CYS A 227 21.82 2.53 11.22
C CYS A 227 21.16 2.44 9.84
N LEU A 228 21.65 1.57 8.95
CA LEU A 228 21.07 1.41 7.61
C LEU A 228 19.64 0.83 7.64
N SER A 229 19.25 0.10 8.68
CA SER A 229 17.89 -0.42 8.80
C SER A 229 16.82 0.63 9.16
N ASN A 230 17.23 1.80 9.65
CA ASN A 230 16.33 2.86 10.09
C ASN A 230 16.82 4.23 9.57
N THR A 231 16.13 4.78 8.58
CA THR A 231 16.46 6.06 7.95
C THR A 231 16.58 7.22 8.95
N ILE A 232 15.72 7.25 9.98
CA ILE A 232 15.76 8.31 11.01
C ILE A 232 17.01 8.17 11.87
N SER A 233 17.33 6.95 12.32
CA SER A 233 18.55 6.69 13.10
C SER A 233 19.81 6.98 12.27
N PHE A 234 19.80 6.66 10.98
CA PHE A 234 20.86 7.02 10.05
C PHE A 234 21.08 8.54 10.01
N TRP A 235 20.04 9.32 9.72
CA TRP A 235 20.19 10.79 9.65
C TRP A 235 20.53 11.42 11.01
N ALA A 236 20.09 10.83 12.13
CA ALA A 236 20.51 11.24 13.46
C ALA A 236 22.02 11.02 13.69
N GLU A 237 22.58 9.92 13.20
CA GLU A 237 24.03 9.64 13.27
C GLU A 237 24.81 10.60 12.36
N VAL A 238 24.32 10.83 11.13
CA VAL A 238 24.90 11.83 10.21
C VAL A 238 24.91 13.21 10.88
N LYS A 239 23.85 13.56 11.63
CA LYS A 239 23.74 14.82 12.39
C LYS A 239 24.66 14.90 13.60
N ALA A 240 24.81 13.80 14.33
CA ALA A 240 25.71 13.73 15.49
C ALA A 240 27.18 13.94 15.09
N GLY A 241 27.49 13.72 13.80
CA GLY A 241 28.84 13.64 13.29
C GLY A 241 29.47 12.33 13.77
N LEU A 242 30.18 11.61 12.90
CA LEU A 242 30.93 10.42 13.30
C LEU A 242 31.91 10.79 14.43
N ALA A 243 31.49 10.60 15.67
CA ALA A 243 32.32 10.74 16.87
C ALA A 243 33.16 9.47 17.02
N GLY A 244 34.03 9.21 16.04
CA GLY A 244 34.83 7.99 16.03
C GLY A 244 35.77 7.91 14.84
N SER A 245 37.05 8.11 15.11
CA SER A 245 38.22 7.87 14.25
C SER A 245 38.45 8.80 13.04
N THR A 246 39.45 9.67 13.23
CA THR A 246 40.36 10.24 12.21
C THR A 246 39.73 11.03 11.06
N GLY A 247 39.49 12.31 11.33
CA GLY A 247 39.19 13.32 10.33
C GLY A 247 37.81 13.90 10.55
N SER A 248 37.75 15.15 11.01
CA SER A 248 36.53 15.95 11.13
C SER A 248 35.77 16.00 9.79
N ARG A 249 34.88 15.05 9.52
CA ARG A 249 33.86 15.16 8.47
C ARG A 249 32.56 15.52 9.15
N ASN A 250 32.30 16.82 9.25
CA ASN A 250 31.01 17.33 9.68
C ASN A 250 30.07 17.24 8.48
N PHE A 251 29.10 16.32 8.50
CA PHE A 251 27.98 16.28 7.54
C PHE A 251 26.89 17.29 7.92
N GLN A 252 27.32 18.45 8.39
CA GLN A 252 26.46 19.38 9.13
C GLN A 252 25.46 20.05 8.20
N CYS A 253 25.83 20.34 6.95
CA CYS A 253 24.92 20.84 5.95
C CYS A 253 23.92 19.77 5.53
N ALA A 254 24.36 18.53 5.30
CA ALA A 254 23.45 17.46 4.91
C ALA A 254 22.45 17.05 5.99
N ALA A 255 22.89 16.99 7.24
CA ALA A 255 22.05 16.54 8.35
C ALA A 255 21.02 17.58 8.82
N THR A 256 21.39 18.86 8.81
CA THR A 256 20.48 19.95 9.23
C THR A 256 19.32 20.07 8.23
N SER A 257 19.64 19.94 6.95
CA SER A 257 18.71 20.08 5.83
C SER A 257 17.64 18.98 5.76
N VAL A 258 17.99 17.75 6.14
CA VAL A 258 17.04 16.62 6.18
C VAL A 258 16.23 16.59 7.48
N ALA A 259 16.73 17.21 8.57
CA ALA A 259 16.04 17.24 9.86
C ALA A 259 15.02 18.39 10.00
N ASP A 260 15.16 19.46 9.22
CA ASP A 260 14.29 20.64 9.27
C ASP A 260 13.03 20.51 8.37
N HIS A 261 12.87 19.37 7.67
CA HIS A 261 11.77 19.07 6.73
C HIS A 261 11.22 17.65 6.91
#